data_AF-A3NU10-F1
#
_entry.id   AF-A3NU10-F1
#
_cell.length_a   1.000
_cell.length_b   1.000
_cell.length_c   1.000
_cell.angle_alpha   90.00
_cell.angle_beta   90.00
_cell.angle_gamma   90.00
#
_symmetry.space_group_name_H-M   'P 1'
#
loop_
_entity.id
_entity.type
_entity.pdbx_description
1 polymer ?
#
loop_
_entity_poly.entity_id
_entity_poly.type
_entity_poly.pdbx_seq_one_letter_code
_entity_poly.pdbx_strand_id
1 'polypeptide(L)'
;MAGVSAEFKAFEEATSGAVMTKGFLWRSKIAAGFTNSGAHAGDKLSMLMQLALFAARYGMHWVNLGLPPANDSMAGSPAELNRLGFGLGAGAQSNTDQGPDAAPPEQPE
;
A
#
# COMPACT_ATOMS: atom_id res chain seq x y z
N MET A 1 -2.18 -9.88 -11.16
CA MET A 1 -0.74 -9.98 -10.81
C MET A 1 -0.63 -9.88 -9.32
N ALA A 2 -0.10 -10.91 -8.67
CA ALA A 2 0.08 -10.98 -7.22
C ALA A 2 1.52 -10.56 -6.85
N GLY A 3 1.89 -9.30 -7.10
CA GLY A 3 3.13 -8.71 -6.58
C GLY A 3 3.24 -7.22 -6.85
N VAL A 4 4.17 -6.56 -6.17
CA VAL A 4 4.50 -5.15 -6.43
C VAL A 4 4.93 -5.00 -7.90
N SER A 5 4.74 -3.79 -8.46
CA SER A 5 5.10 -3.47 -9.85
C SER A 5 6.58 -3.78 -10.15
N ALA A 6 6.89 -4.08 -11.42
CA ALA A 6 8.26 -4.35 -11.85
C ALA A 6 9.20 -3.17 -11.54
N GLU A 7 8.71 -1.95 -11.68
CA GLU A 7 9.42 -0.71 -11.38
C GLU A 7 9.77 -0.61 -9.89
N PHE A 8 8.84 -1.01 -9.00
CA PHE A 8 9.12 -1.07 -7.57
C PHE A 8 10.17 -2.14 -7.25
N LYS A 9 10.13 -3.32 -7.90
CA LYS A 9 11.19 -4.31 -7.77
C LYS A 9 12.55 -3.80 -8.23
N ALA A 10 12.61 -3.06 -9.33
CA ALA A 10 13.85 -2.43 -9.77
C ALA A 10 14.38 -1.42 -8.74
N PHE A 11 13.49 -0.66 -8.09
CA PHE A 11 13.86 0.22 -6.98
C PHE A 11 14.36 -0.55 -5.74
N GLU A 12 13.70 -1.65 -5.34
CA GLU A 12 14.16 -2.52 -4.24
C GLU A 12 15.59 -3.01 -4.51
N GLU A 13 15.88 -3.42 -5.75
CA GLU A 13 17.20 -3.89 -6.16
C GLU A 13 18.25 -2.76 -6.13
N ALA A 14 17.92 -1.59 -6.70
CA ALA A 14 18.82 -0.44 -6.75
C ALA A 14 19.20 0.08 -5.35
N THR A 15 18.29 -0.04 -4.38
CA THR A 15 18.51 0.40 -3.00
C THR A 15 19.30 -0.61 -2.16
N SER A 16 19.41 -1.87 -2.57
CA SER A 16 20.11 -2.93 -1.82
C SER A 16 21.58 -2.58 -1.55
N GLY A 17 22.31 -2.14 -2.57
CA GLY A 17 23.71 -1.74 -2.42
C GLY A 17 23.87 -0.39 -1.70
N ALA A 18 23.09 0.61 -2.12
CA ALA A 18 23.27 1.98 -1.69
C ALA A 18 22.80 2.26 -0.26
N VAL A 19 21.75 1.58 0.19
CA VAL A 19 21.07 1.86 1.46
C VAL A 19 21.25 0.71 2.45
N MET A 20 21.06 -0.54 2.03
CA MET A 20 21.14 -1.70 2.93
C MET A 20 22.61 -2.07 3.21
N THR A 21 23.37 -2.43 2.18
CA THR A 21 24.76 -2.94 2.33
C THR A 21 25.75 -1.88 2.81
N LYS A 22 25.56 -0.61 2.44
CA LYS A 22 26.46 0.50 2.83
C LYS A 22 26.27 1.03 4.26
N GLY A 23 25.51 0.33 5.11
CA GLY A 23 25.39 0.67 6.53
C GLY A 23 23.97 0.93 7.00
N PHE A 24 22.96 0.32 6.37
CA PHE A 24 21.59 0.38 6.87
C PHE A 24 21.07 1.84 7.00
N LEU A 25 21.25 2.65 5.96
CA LEU A 25 21.00 4.11 6.02
C LEU A 25 19.55 4.49 6.36
N TRP A 26 18.61 3.55 6.20
CA TRP A 26 17.21 3.73 6.55
C TRP A 26 16.82 3.11 7.89
N ARG A 27 17.78 2.59 8.66
CA ARG A 27 17.53 2.08 10.00
C ARG A 27 16.82 3.11 10.87
N SER A 28 15.79 2.66 11.59
CA SER A 28 14.94 3.45 12.49
C SER A 28 14.13 4.55 11.80
N LYS A 29 14.11 4.63 10.46
CA LYS A 29 13.16 5.48 9.76
C LYS A 29 11.76 4.91 9.89
N ILE A 30 10.76 5.79 9.81
CA ILE A 30 9.36 5.40 9.76
C ILE A 30 8.97 5.10 8.31
N ALA A 31 8.26 4.00 8.11
CA ALA A 31 7.71 3.60 6.83
C ALA A 31 6.21 3.32 6.96
N ALA A 32 5.47 3.62 5.91
CA ALA A 32 4.09 3.21 5.70
C ALA A 32 3.92 3.00 4.19
N GLY A 33 2.79 2.43 3.77
CA GLY A 33 2.57 2.19 2.34
C GLY A 33 1.11 2.13 1.96
N PHE A 34 0.92 2.19 0.65
CA PHE A 34 -0.39 2.13 0.02
C PHE A 34 -0.32 1.30 -1.27
N THR A 35 -1.47 0.84 -1.74
CA THR A 35 -1.60 0.15 -3.03
C THR A 35 -2.96 0.42 -3.65
N ASN A 36 -3.03 0.39 -4.98
CA ASN A 36 -4.29 0.46 -5.70
C ASN A 36 -4.35 -0.62 -6.80
N SER A 37 -5.57 -1.02 -7.17
CA SER A 37 -5.78 -1.94 -8.29
C SER A 37 -7.24 -1.89 -8.78
N GLY A 38 -7.51 -2.52 -9.93
CA GLY A 38 -8.82 -2.57 -10.57
C GLY A 38 -9.98 -3.08 -9.69
N ALA A 39 -9.74 -4.14 -8.92
CA ALA A 39 -10.76 -4.77 -8.09
C ALA A 39 -10.88 -4.08 -6.72
N HIS A 40 -12.08 -4.06 -6.12
CA HIS A 40 -12.27 -3.55 -4.75
C HIS A 40 -11.43 -4.30 -3.71
N ALA A 41 -11.51 -5.63 -3.71
CA ALA A 41 -10.66 -6.51 -2.93
C ALA A 41 -10.03 -7.53 -3.87
N GLY A 42 -8.71 -7.46 -4.01
CA GLY A 42 -7.89 -8.43 -4.75
C GLY A 42 -6.65 -8.74 -3.94
N ASP A 43 -5.50 -8.93 -4.59
CA ASP A 43 -4.24 -9.27 -3.90
C ASP A 43 -3.57 -8.09 -3.17
N LYS A 44 -4.31 -7.00 -2.86
CA LYS A 44 -3.76 -5.76 -2.25
C LYS A 44 -3.07 -6.02 -0.91
N LEU A 45 -3.60 -6.93 -0.09
CA LEU A 45 -2.95 -7.29 1.17
C LEU A 45 -1.56 -7.90 0.93
N SER A 46 -1.41 -8.74 -0.09
CA SER A 46 -0.10 -9.29 -0.48
C SER A 46 0.89 -8.18 -0.87
N MET A 47 0.41 -7.11 -1.52
CA MET A 47 1.26 -5.93 -1.82
C MET A 47 1.72 -5.23 -0.55
N LEU A 48 0.79 -4.93 0.35
CA LEU A 48 1.10 -4.26 1.61
C LEU A 48 2.07 -5.09 2.44
N MET A 49 1.92 -6.42 2.45
CA MET A 49 2.87 -7.34 3.09
C MET A 49 4.27 -7.26 2.48
N GLN A 50 4.37 -7.19 1.14
CA GLN A 50 5.66 -7.02 0.46
C GLN A 50 6.33 -5.69 0.80
N LEU A 51 5.56 -4.59 0.87
CA LEU A 51 6.07 -3.28 1.28
C LEU A 51 6.54 -3.27 2.75
N ALA A 52 5.78 -3.90 3.65
CA ALA A 52 6.16 -4.03 5.05
C ALA A 52 7.41 -4.90 5.23
N LEU A 53 7.55 -5.98 4.45
CA LEU A 53 8.76 -6.80 4.42
C LEU A 53 9.96 -6.03 3.90
N PHE A 54 9.78 -5.25 2.82
CA PHE A 54 10.82 -4.32 2.35
C PHE A 54 11.24 -3.38 3.48
N ALA A 55 10.30 -2.74 4.16
CA ALA A 55 10.63 -1.85 5.29
C ALA A 55 11.42 -2.56 6.40
N ALA A 56 10.99 -3.77 6.78
CA ALA A 56 11.67 -4.58 7.79
C ALA A 56 13.11 -4.94 7.38
N ARG A 57 13.35 -5.30 6.10
CA ARG A 57 14.71 -5.62 5.60
C ARG A 57 15.67 -4.45 5.67
N TYR A 58 15.17 -3.22 5.62
CA TYR A 58 15.96 -1.99 5.72
C TYR A 58 16.00 -1.42 7.15
N GLY A 59 15.45 -2.13 8.13
CA GLY A 59 15.45 -1.74 9.55
C GLY A 59 14.53 -0.56 9.86
N MET A 60 13.52 -0.32 9.03
CA MET A 60 12.50 0.72 9.25
C MET A 60 11.41 0.23 10.21
N HIS A 61 10.74 1.17 10.87
CA HIS A 61 9.54 0.91 11.67
C HIS A 61 8.30 1.12 10.81
N TRP A 62 7.52 0.07 10.61
CA TRP A 62 6.29 0.14 9.85
C TRP A 62 5.14 0.70 10.70
N VAL A 63 4.44 1.70 10.16
CA VAL A 63 3.24 2.29 10.75
C VAL A 63 2.01 1.79 9.98
N ASN A 64 1.11 1.15 10.72
CA ASN A 64 -0.15 0.63 10.21
C ASN A 64 -1.13 1.76 9.85
N LEU A 65 -2.19 1.45 9.10
CA LEU A 65 -3.16 2.44 8.64
C LEU A 65 -3.83 3.22 9.80
N GLY A 66 -4.04 2.56 10.94
CA GLY A 66 -4.61 3.21 12.13
C GLY A 66 -6.11 3.50 12.04
N LEU A 67 -6.80 2.96 11.03
CA LEU A 67 -8.25 3.06 10.86
C LEU A 67 -8.92 1.69 11.06
N PRO A 68 -10.06 1.59 11.78
CA PRO A 68 -10.85 0.37 11.80
C PRO A 68 -11.37 0.04 10.40
N PRO A 69 -11.71 -1.23 10.10
CA PRO A 69 -12.49 -1.52 8.90
C PRO A 69 -13.81 -0.75 8.94
N ALA A 70 -14.31 -0.37 7.76
CA ALA A 70 -15.56 0.34 7.60
C ALA A 70 -16.32 -0.21 6.38
N ASN A 71 -17.53 0.27 6.13
CA ASN A 71 -18.42 -0.22 5.08
C ASN A 71 -18.74 -1.73 5.19
N ASP A 72 -18.84 -2.23 6.42
CA ASP A 72 -19.06 -3.65 6.77
C ASP A 72 -20.38 -3.90 7.49
N SER A 73 -21.28 -2.91 7.51
CA SER A 73 -22.61 -2.99 8.11
C SER A 73 -23.70 -2.47 7.17
N MET A 74 -24.97 -2.75 7.50
CA MET A 74 -26.12 -2.22 6.75
C MET A 74 -26.21 -0.69 6.74
N ALA A 75 -25.58 -0.03 7.73
CA ALA A 75 -25.48 1.43 7.81
C ALA A 75 -24.16 1.97 7.25
N GLY A 76 -23.28 1.10 6.73
CA GLY A 76 -21.99 1.47 6.17
C GLY A 76 -22.12 2.20 4.84
N SER A 77 -21.04 2.87 4.44
CA SER A 77 -21.00 3.66 3.21
C SER A 77 -19.69 3.48 2.43
N PRO A 78 -19.74 3.43 1.08
CA PRO A 78 -18.56 3.53 0.24
C PRO A 78 -17.75 4.83 0.40
N ALA A 79 -18.30 5.86 1.07
CA ALA A 79 -17.58 7.08 1.40
C ALA A 79 -16.62 6.91 2.60
N GLU A 80 -16.75 5.84 3.39
CA GLU A 80 -15.93 5.63 4.57
C GLU A 80 -14.45 5.38 4.21
N LEU A 81 -13.53 5.93 5.01
CA LEU A 81 -12.09 5.97 4.70
C LEU A 81 -11.49 4.58 4.49
N ASN A 82 -11.77 3.63 5.40
CA ASN A 82 -11.27 2.26 5.30
C ASN A 82 -12.35 1.27 4.84
N ARG A 83 -13.13 1.67 3.83
CA ARG A 83 -14.18 0.83 3.20
C ARG A 83 -13.70 -0.50 2.65
N LEU A 84 -12.38 -0.67 2.47
CA LEU A 84 -11.76 -1.90 1.98
C LEU A 84 -11.15 -2.75 3.10
N GLY A 85 -11.20 -2.28 4.36
CA GLY A 85 -10.82 -3.05 5.54
C GLY A 85 -9.34 -3.41 5.65
N PHE A 86 -8.43 -2.61 5.09
CA PHE A 86 -6.99 -2.87 5.22
C PHE A 86 -6.44 -2.31 6.53
N GLY A 87 -5.69 -3.12 7.27
CA GLY A 87 -5.00 -2.67 8.49
C GLY A 87 -3.52 -2.31 8.28
N LEU A 88 -2.84 -3.02 7.38
CA LEU A 88 -1.39 -2.91 7.19
C LEU A 88 -0.98 -1.60 6.48
N GLY A 89 -1.87 -1.01 5.69
CA GLY A 89 -1.63 0.23 4.95
C GLY A 89 -2.86 0.60 4.12
N ALA A 90 -2.80 1.69 3.37
CA ALA A 90 -3.96 2.17 2.61
C ALA A 90 -4.18 1.34 1.33
N GLY A 91 -5.43 1.01 1.06
CA GLY A 91 -5.84 0.36 -0.19
C GLY A 91 -6.87 1.20 -0.93
N ALA A 92 -6.73 1.34 -2.25
CA ALA A 92 -7.70 2.02 -3.09
C ALA A 92 -8.11 1.14 -4.30
N GLN A 93 -9.28 1.42 -4.87
CA GLN A 93 -9.72 0.86 -6.14
C GLN A 93 -9.55 1.93 -7.23
N SER A 94 -9.05 1.51 -8.39
CA SER A 94 -8.83 2.37 -9.55
C SER A 94 -9.56 1.79 -10.74
N ASN A 95 -10.38 2.59 -11.44
CA ASN A 95 -11.05 2.13 -12.65
C ASN A 95 -10.02 1.82 -13.73
N THR A 96 -10.09 0.62 -14.33
CA THR A 96 -9.07 0.14 -15.27
C THR A 96 -9.16 0.77 -16.65
N ASP A 97 -10.27 1.45 -16.94
CA ASP A 97 -10.59 2.17 -18.16
C ASP A 97 -10.37 3.69 -18.04
N GLN A 98 -9.84 4.15 -16.90
CA GLN A 98 -9.50 5.55 -16.66
C GLN A 98 -7.98 5.76 -16.58
N GLY A 99 -7.52 6.93 -17.02
CA GLY A 99 -6.13 7.33 -16.91
C GLY A 99 -5.72 7.67 -15.47
N PRO A 100 -4.41 7.79 -15.19
CA PRO A 100 -3.88 8.10 -13.85
C PRO A 100 -4.33 9.46 -13.32
N ASP A 101 -4.77 10.38 -14.19
CA ASP A 101 -5.28 11.69 -13.80
C ASP A 101 -6.70 11.62 -13.20
N ALA A 102 -7.42 10.51 -13.39
CA ALA A 102 -8.81 10.33 -12.94
C ALA A 102 -8.99 9.16 -11.95
N ALA A 103 -8.01 8.26 -11.85
CA ALA A 103 -8.04 7.12 -10.94
C ALA A 103 -6.98 7.26 -9.83
N PRO A 104 -7.29 6.89 -8.57
CA PRO A 104 -8.56 6.39 -8.07
C PRO A 104 -9.66 7.47 -8.09
N PRO A 105 -10.94 7.10 -8.31
CA PRO A 105 -12.03 8.07 -8.34
C PRO A 105 -12.16 8.79 -6.99
N GLU A 106 -12.59 10.06 -7.03
CA GLU A 106 -12.92 10.81 -5.83
C GLU A 106 -13.97 10.03 -5.02
N GLN A 107 -13.77 10.00 -3.70
CA GLN A 107 -14.81 9.47 -2.82
C GLN A 107 -15.94 10.49 -2.79
N PRO A 108 -17.19 10.10 -3.09
CA PRO A 108 -18.33 10.98 -2.88
C PRO A 108 -18.38 11.37 -1.39
N GLU A 109 -18.57 12.67 -1.12
CA GLU A 109 -18.70 13.23 0.23
C GLU A 109 -19.85 12.62 1.04
#